data_AF-A0A3C0B5B1-F1
#
_entry.id   AF-A0A3C0B5B1-F1
#
_cell.length_a   1.000
_cell.length_b   1.000
_cell.length_c   1.000
_cell.angle_alpha   90.00
_cell.angle_beta   90.00
_cell.angle_gamma   90.00
#
_symmetry.space_group_name_H-M   'P 1'
#
loop_
_entity.id
_entity.type
_entity.pdbx_description
1 polymer ?
#
loop_
_entity_poly.entity_id
_entity_poly.type
_entity_poly.pdbx_seq_one_letter_code
_entity_poly.pdbx_strand_id
1 'polypeptide(L)'
;MKHLTTFILILFFPLFSSGQDDYFVIDNVINIMNVLDNGDLINGRICQVKTGREIIEYTPYEVSEYGFKNGQVYVSKEIQLADSAKRVFLERLHNGETSLYYYRGKGQKTFFIEKDSSLFVELPKKTPANEHYSERLLSLTRDCQNVADASKLVAYNKKPLAKFIARYNACELKPFPHFKYGIVAGFGFSKLVPSYKTHEESKYMTIIRDSEFDYFDYEYDSKFSVGVFIDNPILASDFSIHTELLFSQYKNSYSYTSEVKR
;
A
#
# COMPACT_ATOMS: atom_id res chain seq x y z
N MET A 1 -4.56 6.02 -39.88
CA MET A 1 -3.42 6.13 -38.93
C MET A 1 -3.28 7.50 -38.26
N LYS A 2 -3.70 8.63 -38.86
CA LYS A 2 -3.61 9.97 -38.23
C LYS A 2 -4.58 10.22 -37.06
N HIS A 3 -5.66 9.44 -36.94
CA HIS A 3 -6.63 9.58 -35.84
C HIS A 3 -6.30 8.72 -34.62
N LEU A 4 -5.37 7.76 -34.74
CA LEU A 4 -4.96 6.89 -33.63
C LEU A 4 -3.97 7.61 -32.70
N THR A 5 -3.12 8.49 -33.25
CA THR A 5 -2.19 9.33 -32.48
C THR A 5 -2.90 10.42 -31.69
N THR A 6 -4.04 10.93 -32.17
CA THR A 6 -4.84 11.95 -31.45
C THR A 6 -5.53 11.39 -30.21
N PHE A 7 -5.90 10.10 -30.23
CA PHE A 7 -6.56 9.44 -29.09
C PHE A 7 -5.59 9.15 -27.92
N ILE A 8 -4.31 8.91 -28.23
CA ILE A 8 -3.26 8.65 -27.23
C ILE A 8 -2.86 9.92 -26.46
N LEU A 9 -3.02 11.11 -27.05
CA LEU A 9 -2.67 12.37 -26.38
C LEU A 9 -3.69 12.81 -25.31
N ILE A 10 -4.95 12.36 -25.42
CA ILE A 10 -6.02 12.70 -24.46
C ILE A 10 -5.93 11.86 -23.18
N LEU A 11 -5.30 10.68 -23.24
CA LEU A 11 -5.00 9.82 -22.07
C LEU A 11 -3.86 10.35 -21.19
N PHE A 12 -3.13 11.37 -21.65
CA PHE A 12 -2.10 12.08 -20.91
C PHE A 12 -2.55 13.48 -20.48
N PHE A 13 -3.84 13.70 -20.23
CA PHE A 13 -4.21 14.81 -19.35
C PHE A 13 -3.70 14.45 -17.95
N PRO A 14 -2.66 15.12 -17.42
CA PRO A 14 -2.41 15.03 -15.99
C PRO A 14 -3.69 15.50 -15.31
N LEU A 15 -4.30 14.60 -14.55
CA LEU A 15 -5.19 14.95 -13.47
C LEU A 15 -4.35 15.81 -12.52
N PHE A 16 -4.27 17.11 -12.78
CA PHE A 16 -3.86 18.09 -11.80
C PHE A 16 -4.97 18.12 -10.76
N SER A 17 -4.92 17.13 -9.86
CA SER A 17 -5.65 17.17 -8.61
C SER A 17 -5.14 18.41 -7.88
N SER A 18 -5.97 19.44 -7.79
CA SER A 18 -5.72 20.57 -6.92
C SER A 18 -5.76 20.04 -5.48
N GLY A 19 -4.58 19.74 -4.93
CA GLY A 19 -4.42 19.52 -3.50
C GLY A 19 -4.87 20.77 -2.75
N GLN A 20 -5.52 20.57 -1.59
CA GLN A 20 -5.88 21.64 -0.65
C GLN A 20 -4.65 22.49 -0.37
N ASP A 21 -4.80 23.80 -0.25
CA ASP A 21 -3.67 24.64 0.16
C ASP A 21 -3.23 24.29 1.59
N ASP A 22 -1.97 24.62 1.92
CA ASP A 22 -1.50 24.50 3.29
C ASP A 22 -2.39 25.34 4.23
N TYR A 23 -2.74 24.79 5.39
CA TYR A 23 -3.64 25.44 6.32
C TYR A 23 -3.31 25.14 7.77
N PHE A 24 -3.77 26.00 8.67
CA PHE A 24 -3.80 25.73 10.10
C PHE A 24 -5.07 26.30 10.74
N VAL A 25 -5.49 25.74 11.87
CA VAL A 25 -6.73 26.09 12.56
C VAL A 25 -6.43 26.64 13.95
N ILE A 26 -6.85 27.88 14.20
CA ILE A 26 -6.82 28.54 15.52
C ILE A 26 -8.25 28.96 15.85
N ASP A 27 -8.72 28.65 17.06
CA ASP A 27 -10.08 29.02 17.52
C ASP A 27 -11.19 28.66 16.51
N ASN A 28 -11.09 27.49 15.88
CA ASN A 28 -11.97 27.00 14.81
C ASN A 28 -11.99 27.83 13.51
N VAL A 29 -11.05 28.77 13.35
CA VAL A 29 -10.86 29.53 12.11
C VAL A 29 -9.74 28.90 11.29
N ILE A 30 -10.06 28.53 10.05
CA ILE A 30 -9.10 28.00 9.08
C ILE A 30 -8.31 29.18 8.48
N ASN A 31 -6.99 29.11 8.59
CA ASN A 31 -6.06 30.07 8.01
C ASN A 31 -5.27 29.39 6.89
N ILE A 32 -5.42 29.89 5.67
CA ILE A 32 -4.71 29.37 4.48
C ILE A 32 -3.39 30.13 4.33
N MET A 33 -2.28 29.46 4.62
CA MET A 33 -0.94 30.06 4.70
C MET A 33 0.12 29.00 4.44
N ASN A 34 1.33 29.39 4.02
CA ASN A 34 2.41 28.44 3.79
C ASN A 34 2.89 27.80 5.10
N VAL A 35 2.61 26.51 5.29
CA VAL A 35 3.06 25.72 6.44
C VAL A 35 4.34 24.97 6.05
N LEU A 36 5.37 25.04 6.88
CA LEU A 36 6.66 24.42 6.60
C LEU A 36 6.67 22.95 7.05
N ASP A 37 6.83 22.02 6.11
CA ASP A 37 7.06 20.61 6.39
C ASP A 37 8.53 20.37 6.74
N ASN A 38 8.83 20.20 8.03
CA ASN A 38 10.17 19.94 8.54
C ASN A 38 10.38 18.48 8.97
N GLY A 39 9.50 17.59 8.52
CA GLY A 39 9.52 16.18 8.89
C GLY A 39 8.84 15.89 10.24
N ASP A 40 8.50 14.62 10.42
CA ASP A 40 7.60 14.15 11.48
C ASP A 40 8.03 14.51 12.92
N LEU A 41 9.33 14.59 13.19
CA LEU A 41 9.86 14.98 14.51
C LEU A 41 9.58 16.44 14.86
N ILE A 42 9.74 17.37 13.90
CA ILE A 42 9.53 18.81 14.15
C ILE A 42 8.04 19.12 14.06
N ASN A 43 7.37 18.59 13.03
CA ASN A 43 5.94 18.74 12.82
C ASN A 43 5.14 18.21 14.03
N GLY A 44 5.59 17.12 14.66
CA GLY A 44 4.96 16.59 15.87
C GLY A 44 5.03 17.51 17.11
N ARG A 45 5.88 18.55 17.08
CA ARG A 45 6.13 19.46 18.20
C ARG A 45 5.56 20.86 17.96
N ILE A 46 5.73 21.40 16.76
CA ILE A 46 5.38 22.78 16.41
C ILE A 46 4.81 22.82 14.99
N CYS A 47 3.88 23.75 14.75
CA CYS A 47 3.46 24.16 13.42
C CYS A 47 4.24 25.41 13.05
N GLN A 48 4.98 25.39 11.94
CA GLN A 48 5.73 26.57 11.48
C GLN A 48 5.05 27.16 10.25
N VAL A 49 4.69 28.43 10.32
CA VAL A 49 4.02 29.16 9.26
C VAL A 49 4.93 30.26 8.73
N LYS A 50 5.09 30.34 7.42
CA LYS A 50 5.90 31.37 6.78
C LYS A 50 5.04 32.54 6.31
N THR A 51 5.33 33.72 6.85
CA THR A 51 4.66 34.98 6.50
C THR A 51 5.69 35.95 5.91
N GLY A 52 5.77 36.01 4.58
CA GLY A 52 6.78 36.80 3.87
C GLY A 52 8.20 36.30 4.17
N ARG A 53 8.95 37.02 5.02
CA ARG A 53 10.31 36.67 5.46
C ARG A 53 10.38 36.09 6.87
N GLU A 54 9.28 36.13 7.61
CA GLU A 54 9.22 35.66 9.01
C GLU A 54 8.69 34.24 9.07
N ILE A 55 9.14 33.49 10.08
CA ILE A 55 8.63 32.18 10.44
C ILE A 55 7.98 32.32 11.82
N ILE A 56 6.69 32.04 11.89
CA ILE A 56 5.91 32.05 13.12
C ILE A 56 5.75 30.59 13.56
N GLU A 57 6.04 30.32 14.83
CA GLU A 57 5.86 28.99 15.41
C GLU A 57 4.61 28.96 16.29
N TYR A 58 3.74 27.99 16.04
CA TYR A 58 2.57 27.72 16.88
C TYR A 58 2.74 26.39 17.61
N THR A 59 2.33 26.38 18.87
CA THR A 59 2.29 25.18 19.70
C THR A 59 0.99 24.39 19.49
N PRO A 60 0.96 23.11 19.91
CA PRO A 60 -0.27 22.31 19.97
C PRO A 60 -1.37 22.92 20.86
N TYR A 61 -1.05 23.90 21.70
CA TYR A 61 -2.03 24.59 22.54
C TYR A 61 -2.75 25.73 21.80
N GLU A 62 -2.16 26.24 20.72
CA GLU A 62 -2.67 27.35 19.92
C GLU A 62 -3.37 26.86 18.65
N VAL A 63 -2.79 25.85 18.01
CA VAL A 63 -3.32 25.27 16.77
C VAL A 63 -3.95 23.91 17.06
N SER A 64 -5.21 23.74 16.66
CA SER A 64 -5.95 22.48 16.84
C SER A 64 -5.65 21.45 15.74
N GLU A 65 -5.42 21.92 14.51
CA GLU A 65 -5.08 21.10 13.35
C GLU A 65 -4.30 21.94 12.33
N TYR A 66 -3.39 21.32 11.59
CA TYR A 66 -2.81 21.91 10.39
C TYR A 66 -2.53 20.85 9.33
N GLY A 67 -2.57 21.25 8.06
CA GLY A 67 -2.41 20.34 6.93
C GLY A 67 -1.51 20.91 5.86
N PHE A 68 -0.93 19.98 5.09
CA PHE A 68 -0.07 20.26 3.96
C PHE A 68 -0.78 19.94 2.65
N LYS A 69 -0.35 20.58 1.57
CA LYS A 69 -0.86 20.36 0.22
C LYS A 69 -0.74 18.93 -0.30
N ASN A 70 0.17 18.14 0.26
CA ASN A 70 0.33 16.72 -0.04
C ASN A 70 -0.71 15.81 0.65
N GLY A 71 -1.62 16.38 1.45
CA GLY A 71 -2.67 15.67 2.18
C GLY A 71 -2.26 15.17 3.56
N GLN A 72 -1.01 15.37 4.00
CA GLN A 72 -0.61 15.10 5.38
C GLN A 72 -1.29 16.11 6.31
N VAL A 73 -1.86 15.60 7.41
CA VAL A 73 -2.54 16.42 8.41
C VAL A 73 -2.02 16.07 9.80
N TYR A 74 -1.81 17.08 10.61
CA TYR A 74 -1.40 16.97 12.00
C TYR A 74 -2.49 17.54 12.90
N VAL A 75 -2.89 16.76 13.90
CA VAL A 75 -3.97 17.11 14.83
C VAL A 75 -3.39 17.23 16.24
N SER A 76 -3.79 18.27 16.96
CA SER A 76 -3.41 18.46 18.34
C SER A 76 -4.18 17.52 19.26
N LYS A 77 -3.47 16.66 19.99
CA LYS A 77 -4.04 15.70 20.95
C LYS A 77 -3.21 15.67 22.22
N GLU A 78 -3.88 15.39 23.34
CA GLU A 78 -3.22 15.12 24.61
C GLU A 78 -2.83 13.65 24.68
N ILE A 79 -1.55 13.39 24.94
CA ILE A 79 -1.01 12.04 25.11
C ILE A 79 -0.21 11.95 26.41
N GLN A 80 -0.14 10.76 26.98
CA GLN A 80 0.71 10.49 28.13
C GLN A 80 2.15 10.22 27.65
N LEU A 81 3.10 11.05 28.08
CA LEU A 81 4.52 10.88 27.80
C LEU A 81 5.28 10.77 29.12
N ALA A 82 5.91 9.62 29.35
CA ALA A 82 6.58 9.30 30.61
C ALA A 82 5.63 9.54 31.81
N ASP A 83 5.83 10.63 32.53
CA ASP A 83 5.13 10.96 33.79
C ASP A 83 4.15 12.15 33.66
N SER A 84 3.95 12.68 32.45
CA SER A 84 3.08 13.86 32.25
C SER A 84 2.22 13.76 31.00
N ALA A 85 0.98 14.22 31.14
CA ALA A 85 0.12 14.49 30.00
C ALA A 85 0.66 15.71 29.25
N LYS A 86 0.88 15.57 27.95
CA LYS A 86 1.36 16.64 27.09
C LYS A 86 0.54 16.72 25.82
N ARG A 87 0.21 17.93 25.41
CA ARG A 87 -0.41 18.17 24.10
C ARG A 87 0.67 18.23 23.03
N VAL A 88 0.50 17.42 21.99
CA VAL A 88 1.43 17.29 20.85
C VAL A 88 0.64 17.27 19.55
N PHE A 89 1.32 17.45 18.43
CA PHE A 89 0.74 17.19 17.12
C PHE A 89 0.95 15.72 16.73
N LEU A 90 -0.13 15.05 16.36
CA LEU A 90 -0.11 13.69 15.84
C LEU A 90 -0.43 13.70 14.34
N GLU A 91 0.38 13.01 13.55
CA GLU A 91 0.10 12.83 12.12
C GLU A 91 -1.12 11.91 11.97
N ARG A 92 -2.19 12.39 11.33
CA ARG A 92 -3.38 11.62 11.03
C ARG A 92 -3.12 10.76 9.79
N LEU A 93 -2.96 9.46 10.00
CA LEU A 93 -2.67 8.49 8.94
C LEU A 93 -3.94 7.96 8.26
N HIS A 94 -5.04 7.90 8.99
CA HIS A 94 -6.36 7.56 8.46
C HIS A 94 -7.43 8.25 9.29
N ASN A 95 -8.49 8.71 8.62
CA ASN A 95 -9.63 9.38 9.24
C ASN A 95 -10.92 8.62 8.91
N GLY A 96 -11.74 8.35 9.92
CA GLY A 96 -13.00 7.63 9.81
C GLY A 96 -13.61 7.41 11.19
N GLU A 97 -14.61 6.51 11.28
CA GLU A 97 -15.19 6.09 12.58
C GLU A 97 -14.11 5.60 13.54
N THR A 98 -13.12 4.87 13.02
CA THR A 98 -11.85 4.66 13.68
C THR A 98 -10.72 5.39 12.95
N SER A 99 -10.05 6.29 13.66
CA SER A 99 -8.95 7.09 13.15
C SER A 99 -7.61 6.58 13.69
N LEU A 100 -6.58 6.66 12.84
CA LEU A 100 -5.22 6.24 13.17
C LEU A 100 -4.31 7.46 13.18
N TYR A 101 -3.53 7.59 14.25
CA TYR A 101 -2.57 8.64 14.42
C TYR A 101 -1.16 8.09 14.65
N TYR A 102 -0.15 8.87 14.30
CA TYR A 102 1.25 8.55 14.51
C TYR A 102 1.98 9.68 15.24
N TYR A 103 2.79 9.29 16.22
CA TYR A 103 3.64 10.19 16.97
C TYR A 103 5.11 9.88 16.73
N ARG A 104 5.91 10.93 16.49
CA ARG A 104 7.37 10.87 16.47
C ARG A 104 7.95 11.89 17.44
N GLY A 105 8.46 11.40 18.56
CA GLY A 105 9.22 12.18 19.53
C GLY A 105 10.73 11.89 19.47
N LYS A 106 11.49 12.55 20.34
CA LYS A 106 12.94 12.31 20.49
C LYS A 106 13.17 10.91 21.09
N GLY A 107 13.50 9.94 20.25
CA GLY A 107 13.76 8.55 20.66
C GLY A 107 12.50 7.67 20.80
N GLN A 108 11.30 8.25 20.72
CA GLN A 108 10.03 7.51 20.81
C GLN A 108 9.26 7.60 19.50
N LYS A 109 8.63 6.50 19.09
CA LYS A 109 7.64 6.47 18.02
C LYS A 109 6.53 5.50 18.38
N THR A 110 5.30 5.92 18.21
CA THR A 110 4.14 5.08 18.57
C THR A 110 2.92 5.47 17.72
N PHE A 111 1.90 4.63 17.75
CA PHE A 111 0.63 4.89 17.08
C PHE A 111 -0.47 5.06 18.11
N PHE A 112 -1.53 5.76 17.73
CA PHE A 112 -2.73 5.89 18.54
C PHE A 112 -3.96 5.57 17.69
N ILE A 113 -4.93 4.91 18.29
CA ILE A 113 -6.23 4.64 17.68
C ILE A 113 -7.27 5.43 18.43
N GLU A 114 -8.07 6.19 17.69
CA GLU A 114 -9.31 6.79 18.18
C GLU A 114 -10.49 6.04 17.57
N LYS A 115 -11.39 5.51 18.39
CA LYS A 115 -12.56 4.76 17.95
C LYS A 115 -13.84 5.40 18.49
N ASP A 116 -14.81 5.61 17.61
CA ASP A 116 -16.15 6.13 17.90
C ASP A 116 -16.13 7.48 18.66
N SER A 117 -15.07 8.27 18.47
CA SER A 117 -14.77 9.52 19.19
C SER A 117 -14.73 9.42 20.72
N SER A 118 -14.77 8.21 21.29
CA SER A 118 -14.90 7.98 22.73
C SER A 118 -13.70 7.24 23.31
N LEU A 119 -13.04 6.42 22.51
CA LEU A 119 -11.87 5.64 22.92
C LEU A 119 -10.64 6.20 22.22
N PHE A 120 -9.67 6.71 22.98
CA PHE A 120 -8.37 7.12 22.47
C PHE A 120 -7.25 6.38 23.19
N VAL A 121 -6.55 5.49 22.49
CA VAL A 121 -5.59 4.57 23.10
C VAL A 121 -4.29 4.48 22.31
N GLU A 122 -3.18 4.33 23.03
CA GLU A 122 -1.89 4.01 22.42
C GLU A 122 -1.90 2.57 21.88
N LEU A 123 -1.27 2.37 20.72
CA LEU A 123 -0.92 1.09 20.13
C LEU A 123 0.61 0.96 20.12
N PRO A 124 1.26 0.62 21.25
CA PRO A 124 2.71 0.46 21.29
C PRO A 124 3.13 -0.83 20.59
N LYS A 125 4.36 -0.87 20.06
CA LYS A 125 4.91 -2.07 19.38
C LYS A 125 4.86 -3.31 20.28
N LYS A 126 5.16 -3.10 21.56
CA LYS A 126 5.00 -4.07 22.65
C LYS A 126 4.51 -3.35 23.89
N THR A 127 3.59 -3.95 24.64
CA THR A 127 3.14 -3.40 25.92
C THR A 127 4.16 -3.69 27.03
N PRO A 128 4.04 -3.05 28.22
CA PRO A 128 4.82 -3.43 29.40
C PRO A 128 4.60 -4.90 29.83
N ALA A 129 3.42 -5.45 29.54
CA ALA A 129 3.09 -6.87 29.73
C ALA A 129 3.67 -7.78 28.61
N ASN A 130 4.47 -7.22 27.70
CA ASN A 130 5.08 -7.90 26.54
C ASN A 130 4.06 -8.44 25.51
N GLU A 131 2.83 -7.95 25.53
CA GLU A 131 1.83 -8.22 24.49
C GLU A 131 2.21 -7.51 23.20
N HIS A 132 2.02 -8.19 22.06
CA HIS A 132 2.37 -7.65 20.76
C HIS A 132 1.26 -6.74 20.22
N TYR A 133 1.60 -5.68 19.49
CA TYR A 133 0.59 -4.74 18.95
C TYR A 133 -0.51 -5.42 18.13
N SER A 134 -0.23 -6.56 17.49
CA SER A 134 -1.21 -7.32 16.70
C SER A 134 -2.36 -7.85 17.56
N GLU A 135 -2.10 -8.23 18.81
CA GLU A 135 -3.13 -8.73 19.74
C GLU A 135 -4.05 -7.59 20.19
N ARG A 136 -3.46 -6.43 20.47
CA ARG A 136 -4.21 -5.20 20.78
C ARG A 136 -4.99 -4.70 19.57
N LEU A 137 -4.43 -4.79 18.37
CA LEU A 137 -5.12 -4.45 17.14
C LEU A 137 -6.33 -5.37 16.93
N LEU A 138 -6.17 -6.68 17.12
CA LEU A 138 -7.25 -7.66 17.06
C LEU A 138 -8.35 -7.38 18.08
N SER A 139 -8.00 -7.02 19.32
CA SER A 139 -8.99 -6.74 20.36
C SER A 139 -9.80 -5.47 20.08
N LEU A 140 -9.17 -4.44 19.55
CA LEU A 140 -9.81 -3.17 19.16
C LEU A 140 -10.75 -3.32 17.97
N THR A 141 -10.46 -4.27 17.07
CA THR A 141 -11.23 -4.50 15.83
C THR A 141 -12.05 -5.79 15.84
N ARG A 142 -12.33 -6.36 17.02
CA ARG A 142 -13.02 -7.65 17.17
C ARG A 142 -14.44 -7.68 16.61
N ASP A 143 -15.04 -6.51 16.46
CA ASP A 143 -16.38 -6.25 15.93
C ASP A 143 -16.46 -6.36 14.40
N CYS A 144 -15.33 -6.44 13.69
CA CYS A 144 -15.30 -6.80 12.27
C CYS A 144 -14.45 -8.06 12.05
N GLN A 145 -15.11 -9.21 11.86
CA GLN A 145 -14.42 -10.50 11.65
C GLN A 145 -13.56 -10.52 10.39
N ASN A 146 -13.90 -9.73 9.37
CA ASN A 146 -13.20 -9.68 8.08
C ASN A 146 -11.73 -9.23 8.17
N VAL A 147 -11.34 -8.55 9.26
CA VAL A 147 -9.96 -8.08 9.47
C VAL A 147 -9.20 -8.86 10.53
N ALA A 148 -9.81 -9.89 11.13
CA ALA A 148 -9.21 -10.65 12.23
C ALA A 148 -7.85 -11.26 11.84
N ASP A 149 -7.76 -11.91 10.67
CA ASP A 149 -6.50 -12.49 10.20
C ASP A 149 -5.51 -11.43 9.74
N ALA A 150 -6.00 -10.32 9.16
CA ALA A 150 -5.15 -9.22 8.74
C ALA A 150 -4.41 -8.60 9.94
N SER A 151 -5.02 -8.52 11.12
CA SER A 151 -4.40 -7.94 12.32
C SER A 151 -3.09 -8.63 12.73
N LYS A 152 -2.94 -9.92 12.41
CA LYS A 152 -1.73 -10.73 12.69
C LYS A 152 -0.62 -10.52 11.66
N LEU A 153 -0.96 -10.04 10.46
CA LEU A 153 -0.06 -9.92 9.31
C LEU A 153 0.45 -8.49 9.11
N VAL A 154 -0.28 -7.49 9.61
CA VAL A 154 0.02 -6.07 9.41
C VAL A 154 1.33 -5.72 10.09
N ALA A 155 2.27 -5.15 9.34
CA ALA A 155 3.53 -4.64 9.90
C ALA A 155 3.34 -3.32 10.67
N TYR A 156 4.10 -3.12 11.75
CA TYR A 156 4.10 -1.91 12.57
C TYR A 156 4.76 -0.72 11.85
N ASN A 157 4.08 -0.17 10.86
CA ASN A 157 4.53 0.94 10.01
C ASN A 157 3.32 1.78 9.57
N LYS A 158 3.52 3.06 9.23
CA LYS A 158 2.48 4.02 8.86
C LYS A 158 1.54 3.49 7.78
N LYS A 159 2.08 3.08 6.62
CA LYS A 159 1.25 2.67 5.47
C LYS A 159 0.45 1.39 5.72
N PRO A 160 1.05 0.27 6.20
CA PRO A 160 0.28 -0.94 6.50
C PRO A 160 -0.79 -0.74 7.57
N LEU A 161 -0.49 -0.02 8.66
CA LEU A 161 -1.48 0.24 9.70
C LEU A 161 -2.61 1.15 9.19
N ALA A 162 -2.30 2.20 8.44
CA ALA A 162 -3.32 3.07 7.84
C ALA A 162 -4.25 2.27 6.91
N LYS A 163 -3.67 1.38 6.09
CA LYS A 163 -4.43 0.49 5.21
C LYS A 163 -5.31 -0.49 5.98
N PHE A 164 -4.80 -1.05 7.08
CA PHE A 164 -5.59 -1.92 7.95
C PHE A 164 -6.80 -1.20 8.52
N ILE A 165 -6.60 0.00 9.09
CA ILE A 165 -7.69 0.78 9.68
C ILE A 165 -8.70 1.21 8.61
N ALA A 166 -8.24 1.56 7.41
CA ALA A 166 -9.15 1.83 6.28
C ALA A 166 -10.04 0.63 5.94
N ARG A 167 -9.48 -0.59 5.89
CA ARG A 167 -10.24 -1.82 5.65
C ARG A 167 -11.16 -2.18 6.80
N TYR A 168 -10.75 -1.90 8.03
CA TYR A 168 -11.55 -2.11 9.22
C TYR A 168 -12.78 -1.18 9.23
N ASN A 169 -12.59 0.12 8.97
CA ASN A 169 -13.70 1.08 8.84
C ASN A 169 -14.70 0.68 7.75
N ALA A 170 -14.23 0.09 6.65
CA ALA A 170 -15.09 -0.42 5.58
C ALA A 170 -15.55 -1.89 5.78
N CYS A 171 -15.13 -2.52 6.87
CA CYS A 171 -15.23 -3.95 7.17
C CYS A 171 -15.02 -4.87 5.94
N GLU A 172 -13.96 -4.63 5.18
CA GLU A 172 -13.69 -5.34 3.92
C GLU A 172 -12.94 -6.67 4.13
N LEU A 173 -13.47 -7.77 3.57
CA LEU A 173 -12.76 -9.04 3.48
C LEU A 173 -11.82 -9.03 2.26
N LYS A 174 -10.57 -8.59 2.48
CA LYS A 174 -9.51 -8.60 1.46
C LYS A 174 -8.22 -9.19 2.01
N PRO A 175 -7.49 -10.01 1.23
CA PRO A 175 -6.16 -10.48 1.61
C PRO A 175 -5.25 -9.31 1.99
N PHE A 176 -4.54 -9.43 3.12
CA PHE A 176 -3.58 -8.41 3.53
C PHE A 176 -2.20 -8.75 2.94
N PRO A 177 -1.64 -7.87 2.09
CA PRO A 177 -0.38 -8.17 1.42
C PRO A 177 0.76 -8.20 2.45
N HIS A 178 1.48 -9.32 2.48
CA HIS A 178 2.62 -9.56 3.36
C HIS A 178 3.67 -10.36 2.60
N PHE A 179 4.92 -10.29 3.07
CA PHE A 179 6.01 -11.04 2.48
C PHE A 179 5.82 -12.54 2.70
N LYS A 180 5.91 -13.33 1.63
CA LYS A 180 5.89 -14.80 1.71
C LYS A 180 7.08 -15.37 0.95
N TYR A 181 7.52 -16.54 1.34
CA TYR A 181 8.51 -17.31 0.61
C TYR A 181 8.31 -18.79 0.92
N GLY A 182 8.76 -19.65 0.04
CA GLY A 182 8.60 -21.08 0.25
C GLY A 182 9.10 -21.92 -0.89
N ILE A 183 8.72 -23.19 -0.85
CA ILE A 183 8.99 -24.18 -1.88
C ILE A 183 7.72 -24.34 -2.71
N VAL A 184 7.88 -24.46 -4.02
CA VAL A 184 6.79 -24.74 -4.96
C VAL A 184 7.12 -26.02 -5.73
N ALA A 185 6.13 -26.86 -5.95
CA ALA A 185 6.23 -28.03 -6.82
C ALA A 185 5.10 -27.97 -7.84
N GLY A 186 5.40 -28.31 -9.08
CA GLY A 186 4.48 -28.21 -10.21
C GLY A 186 4.59 -29.43 -11.11
N PHE A 187 3.47 -29.78 -11.73
CA PHE A 187 3.41 -30.79 -12.79
C PHE A 187 2.70 -30.19 -14.00
N GLY A 188 3.36 -30.19 -15.15
CA GLY A 188 2.86 -29.55 -16.37
C GLY A 188 2.87 -30.51 -17.55
N PHE A 189 1.99 -30.26 -18.53
CA PHE A 189 1.97 -31.00 -19.79
C PHE A 189 2.13 -30.00 -20.94
N SER A 190 2.96 -30.34 -21.91
CA SER A 190 3.14 -29.51 -23.10
C SER A 190 3.17 -30.35 -24.37
N LYS A 191 2.59 -29.83 -25.44
CA LYS A 191 2.62 -30.43 -26.78
C LYS A 191 3.17 -29.39 -27.76
N LEU A 192 3.99 -29.84 -28.71
CA LEU A 192 4.46 -28.98 -29.79
C LEU A 192 3.29 -28.66 -30.72
N VAL A 193 3.13 -27.39 -31.06
CA VAL A 193 2.13 -26.92 -32.04
C VAL A 193 2.89 -26.36 -33.25
N PRO A 194 2.73 -26.93 -34.45
CA PRO A 194 3.40 -26.44 -35.65
C PRO A 194 2.94 -25.02 -36.02
N SER A 195 3.86 -24.23 -36.59
CA SER A 195 3.63 -22.84 -36.96
C SER A 195 2.81 -22.73 -38.26
N TYR A 196 1.92 -21.74 -38.33
CA TYR A 196 1.11 -21.44 -39.52
C TYR A 196 1.77 -20.29 -40.30
N LYS A 197 1.98 -20.45 -41.61
CA LYS A 197 2.42 -19.36 -42.48
C LYS A 197 1.19 -18.73 -43.16
N THR A 198 0.90 -17.49 -42.83
CA THR A 198 -0.07 -16.69 -43.58
C THR A 198 0.59 -16.17 -44.86
N HIS A 199 0.14 -16.65 -46.01
CA HIS A 199 0.48 -16.07 -47.30
C HIS A 199 -0.52 -14.96 -47.62
N GLU A 200 -0.03 -13.73 -47.74
CA GLU A 200 -0.83 -12.57 -48.14
C GLU A 200 -0.72 -12.40 -49.65
N GLU A 201 -1.57 -13.10 -50.41
CA GLU A 201 -1.80 -12.77 -51.82
C GLU A 201 -3.02 -11.87 -51.96
N SER A 202 -2.83 -10.79 -52.73
CA SER A 202 -3.75 -9.67 -52.88
C SER A 202 -5.19 -10.12 -53.16
N LYS A 203 -6.06 -9.90 -52.16
CA LYS A 203 -7.54 -9.89 -52.16
C LYS A 203 -8.23 -10.95 -51.30
N TYR A 204 -7.58 -12.04 -50.88
CA TYR A 204 -8.14 -12.98 -49.91
C TYR A 204 -7.06 -13.54 -48.98
N MET A 205 -7.20 -13.33 -47.66
CA MET A 205 -6.34 -13.94 -46.66
C MET A 205 -6.64 -15.44 -46.58
N THR A 206 -5.70 -16.28 -47.03
CA THR A 206 -5.83 -17.75 -46.94
C THR A 206 -4.86 -18.27 -45.89
N ILE A 207 -5.37 -18.79 -44.78
CA ILE A 207 -4.54 -19.44 -43.75
C ILE A 207 -4.22 -20.85 -44.28
N ILE A 208 -3.02 -21.03 -44.85
CA ILE A 208 -2.54 -22.35 -45.28
C ILE A 208 -1.69 -22.92 -44.15
N ARG A 209 -2.14 -24.04 -43.60
CA ARG A 209 -1.40 -24.81 -42.59
C ARG A 209 -0.17 -25.40 -43.27
N ASP A 210 1.03 -25.16 -42.73
CA ASP A 210 2.29 -25.63 -43.32
C ASP A 210 2.30 -27.18 -43.24
N SER A 211 1.94 -27.85 -44.33
CA SER A 211 1.53 -29.25 -44.34
C SER A 211 2.68 -30.25 -44.07
N GLU A 212 3.93 -29.79 -44.09
CA GLU A 212 5.11 -30.65 -43.90
C GLU A 212 5.28 -31.14 -42.46
N PHE A 213 4.74 -30.42 -41.46
CA PHE A 213 4.89 -30.77 -40.05
C PHE A 213 3.62 -31.36 -39.42
N ASP A 214 2.50 -31.35 -40.15
CA ASP A 214 1.21 -31.88 -39.69
C ASP A 214 1.16 -33.42 -39.64
N TYR A 215 2.10 -34.10 -40.31
CA TYR A 215 2.21 -35.57 -40.29
C TYR A 215 2.77 -36.12 -38.97
N PHE A 216 3.52 -35.34 -38.21
CA PHE A 216 4.14 -35.82 -36.97
C PHE A 216 3.12 -35.83 -35.82
N ASP A 217 2.93 -37.00 -35.20
CA ASP A 217 2.15 -37.09 -33.96
C ASP A 217 3.00 -36.61 -32.79
N TYR A 218 2.80 -35.35 -32.41
CA TYR A 218 3.47 -34.78 -31.23
C TYR A 218 2.79 -35.28 -29.96
N GLU A 219 3.47 -36.16 -29.22
CA GLU A 219 3.01 -36.61 -27.91
C GLU A 219 3.06 -35.48 -26.87
N TYR A 220 2.25 -35.60 -25.82
CA TYR A 220 2.33 -34.72 -24.66
C TYR A 220 3.57 -35.06 -23.84
N ASP A 221 4.43 -34.08 -23.61
CA ASP A 221 5.54 -34.18 -22.67
C ASP A 221 5.10 -33.72 -21.29
N SER A 222 5.27 -34.58 -20.29
CA SER A 222 4.94 -34.31 -18.89
C SER A 222 6.17 -33.86 -18.12
N LYS A 223 6.05 -32.79 -17.34
CA LYS A 223 7.16 -32.11 -16.67
C LYS A 223 6.88 -32.03 -15.19
N PHE A 224 7.83 -32.46 -14.37
CA PHE A 224 7.85 -32.15 -12.96
C PHE A 224 8.86 -31.03 -12.70
N SER A 225 8.45 -30.04 -11.91
CA SER A 225 9.29 -28.91 -11.51
C SER A 225 9.24 -28.72 -10.01
N VAL A 226 10.39 -28.43 -9.40
CA VAL A 226 10.49 -28.03 -8.00
C VAL A 226 11.30 -26.76 -7.93
N GLY A 227 10.89 -25.83 -7.08
CA GLY A 227 11.55 -24.55 -6.98
C GLY A 227 11.30 -23.85 -5.67
N VAL A 228 11.81 -22.63 -5.61
CA VAL A 228 11.57 -21.71 -4.50
C VAL A 228 10.85 -20.47 -5.02
N PHE A 229 10.01 -19.87 -4.19
CA PHE A 229 9.33 -18.63 -4.52
C PHE A 229 9.50 -17.58 -3.43
N ILE A 230 9.37 -16.31 -3.85
CA ILE A 230 9.31 -15.13 -3.01
C ILE A 230 8.14 -14.27 -3.50
N ASP A 231 7.23 -13.91 -2.59
CA ASP A 231 6.17 -12.92 -2.81
C ASP A 231 6.52 -11.62 -2.08
N ASN A 232 6.73 -10.54 -2.84
CA ASN A 232 7.00 -9.23 -2.30
C ASN A 232 5.79 -8.28 -2.47
N PRO A 233 5.15 -7.80 -1.39
CA PRO A 233 3.98 -6.94 -1.48
C PRO A 233 4.31 -5.55 -2.03
N ILE A 234 3.49 -5.05 -2.95
CA ILE A 234 3.58 -3.69 -3.46
C ILE A 234 2.85 -2.77 -2.48
N LEU A 235 3.60 -2.05 -1.64
CA LEU A 235 3.10 -1.27 -0.49
C LEU A 235 1.95 -0.27 -0.80
N ALA A 236 1.83 0.19 -2.04
CA ALA A 236 0.78 1.11 -2.48
C ALA A 236 -0.48 0.42 -3.03
N SER A 237 -0.54 -0.92 -3.04
CA SER A 237 -1.62 -1.68 -3.67
C SER A 237 -1.95 -2.97 -2.93
N ASP A 238 -2.95 -3.69 -3.40
CA ASP A 238 -3.30 -5.05 -2.93
C ASP A 238 -2.48 -6.16 -3.60
N PHE A 239 -1.59 -5.82 -4.54
CA PHE A 239 -0.82 -6.77 -5.33
C PHE A 239 0.52 -7.13 -4.69
N SER A 240 1.03 -8.31 -5.05
CA SER A 240 2.41 -8.73 -4.80
C SER A 240 3.11 -9.13 -6.10
N ILE A 241 4.43 -8.93 -6.11
CA ILE A 241 5.31 -9.48 -7.15
C ILE A 241 5.68 -10.90 -6.71
N HIS A 242 5.25 -11.88 -7.50
CA HIS A 242 5.60 -13.28 -7.30
C HIS A 242 6.79 -13.63 -8.18
N THR A 243 7.91 -13.99 -7.55
CA THR A 243 9.12 -14.43 -8.24
C THR A 243 9.42 -15.85 -7.84
N GLU A 244 9.58 -16.74 -8.81
CA GLU A 244 9.95 -18.13 -8.57
C GLU A 244 11.18 -18.55 -9.39
N LEU A 245 11.95 -19.47 -8.82
CA LEU A 245 13.06 -20.14 -9.49
C LEU A 245 12.75 -21.64 -9.52
N LEU A 246 12.43 -22.16 -10.70
CA LEU A 246 12.03 -23.54 -10.91
C LEU A 246 13.17 -24.36 -11.52
N PHE A 247 13.47 -25.51 -10.91
CA PHE A 247 14.27 -26.57 -11.52
C PHE A 247 13.33 -27.59 -12.13
N SER A 248 13.44 -27.80 -13.45
CA SER A 248 12.65 -28.80 -14.17
C SER A 248 13.57 -29.68 -15.00
N GLN A 249 13.25 -30.98 -15.06
CA GLN A 249 13.93 -31.89 -15.97
C GLN A 249 13.33 -31.73 -17.37
N TYR A 250 13.92 -30.85 -18.17
CA TYR A 250 13.69 -30.85 -19.60
C TYR A 250 14.59 -31.89 -20.27
N LYS A 251 14.05 -32.67 -21.19
CA LYS A 251 14.89 -33.32 -22.21
C LYS A 251 15.50 -32.31 -23.17
N ASN A 252 14.96 -31.08 -23.31
CA ASN A 252 15.57 -29.89 -23.94
C ASN A 252 14.77 -28.59 -23.61
N SER A 253 15.43 -27.55 -23.05
CA SER A 253 15.00 -26.14 -22.82
C SER A 253 14.93 -25.64 -21.36
N TYR A 254 15.16 -24.33 -21.14
CA TYR A 254 15.18 -23.62 -19.85
C TYR A 254 14.11 -22.51 -19.92
N SER A 255 13.26 -22.36 -18.90
CA SER A 255 12.19 -21.34 -18.89
C SER A 255 12.14 -20.57 -17.58
N TYR A 256 12.05 -19.23 -17.67
CA TYR A 256 11.82 -18.30 -16.56
C TYR A 256 10.43 -17.67 -16.71
N THR A 257 9.62 -17.66 -15.65
CA THR A 257 8.26 -17.10 -15.65
C THR A 257 8.13 -16.09 -14.51
N SER A 258 7.55 -14.93 -14.78
CA SER A 258 7.21 -13.91 -13.77
C SER A 258 5.71 -13.56 -13.88
N GLU A 259 4.97 -13.62 -12.78
CA GLU A 259 3.52 -13.33 -12.75
C GLU A 259 3.15 -12.32 -11.66
N VAL A 260 2.15 -11.48 -11.94
CA VAL A 260 1.55 -10.55 -10.97
C VAL A 260 0.26 -11.18 -10.44
N LYS A 261 0.20 -11.48 -9.14
CA LYS A 261 -0.97 -12.11 -8.49
C LYS A 261 -1.82 -11.08 -7.73
N ARG A 262 -3.14 -11.27 -7.79
CA ARG A 262 -4.17 -10.45 -7.12
C ARG A 262 -4.54 -11.02 -5.75
#